data_AF-B4IPG4-F1
#
_entry.id   AF-B4IPG4-F1
#
_cell.length_a   1.000
_cell.length_b   1.000
_cell.length_c   1.000
_cell.angle_alpha   90.00
_cell.angle_beta   90.00
_cell.angle_gamma   90.00
#
_symmetry.space_group_name_H-M   'P 1'
#
loop_
_entity.id
_entity.type
_entity.pdbx_description
1 polymer ?
#
loop_
_entity_poly.entity_id
_entity_poly.type
_entity_poly.pdbx_seq_one_letter_code
_entity_poly.pdbx_strand_id
1 'polypeptide(L)'
;MSEPVNSTEVKSPSYDLSKFQLKRILTNNSVRKSISLLGTFPDLGTDDAIVVFEKNAYRESDVATASSEESPKKPSYFTADLKVDTEFINNIYGSFQVVPTRNLCSVKSTVIYPATEKHIEKYSVSQKYLIRETPDLYQRITLPYLTSSQFSLEWVYNILEHKQETERIVYEDKDPKTGFILLPDLKWDGRNVETLYLLGIVHKRDIKSLRDLNGSHLDLLRNVRQASKDAISKLYGINPNQLRIT
;
A
#
# COMPACT_ATOMS: atom_id res chain seq x y z
N MET A 1 -32.33 -31.94 -24.09
CA MET A 1 -32.60 -31.19 -22.86
C MET A 1 -31.32 -31.22 -22.05
N SER A 2 -30.55 -30.14 -22.14
CA SER A 2 -29.24 -30.00 -21.50
C SER A 2 -29.44 -29.01 -20.35
N GLU A 3 -29.24 -29.47 -19.12
CA GLU A 3 -29.28 -28.59 -17.95
C GLU A 3 -28.09 -27.62 -18.00
N PRO A 4 -28.29 -26.33 -17.69
CA PRO A 4 -27.19 -25.39 -17.61
C PRO A 4 -26.43 -25.60 -16.29
N VAL A 5 -25.12 -25.81 -16.41
CA VAL A 5 -24.17 -25.79 -15.30
C VAL A 5 -24.19 -24.40 -14.67
N ASN A 6 -24.68 -24.32 -13.44
CA ASN A 6 -24.77 -23.09 -12.66
C ASN A 6 -23.33 -22.66 -12.30
N SER A 7 -22.83 -21.63 -12.98
CA SER A 7 -21.55 -21.00 -12.67
C SER A 7 -21.65 -20.31 -11.31
N THR A 8 -21.01 -20.88 -10.30
CA THR A 8 -20.89 -20.31 -8.96
C THR A 8 -20.11 -18.98 -9.06
N GLU A 9 -20.84 -17.87 -9.06
CA GLU A 9 -20.27 -16.53 -8.89
C GLU A 9 -19.51 -16.48 -7.56
N VAL A 10 -18.21 -16.24 -7.64
CA VAL A 10 -17.37 -15.96 -6.47
C VAL A 10 -17.83 -14.61 -5.90
N LYS A 11 -18.67 -14.64 -4.86
CA LYS A 11 -19.10 -13.43 -4.14
C LYS A 11 -17.86 -12.74 -3.57
N SER A 12 -17.51 -11.58 -4.13
CA SER A 12 -16.55 -10.66 -3.54
C SER A 12 -16.93 -10.40 -2.08
N PRO A 13 -15.98 -10.48 -1.12
CA PRO A 13 -16.31 -10.24 0.27
C PRO A 13 -16.77 -8.78 0.45
N SER A 14 -18.03 -8.61 0.85
CA SER A 14 -18.61 -7.31 1.18
C SER A 14 -18.49 -7.08 2.67
N TYR A 15 -17.71 -6.08 3.07
CA TYR A 15 -17.50 -5.73 4.49
C TYR A 15 -18.39 -4.55 4.89
N ASP A 16 -19.27 -4.76 5.86
CA ASP A 16 -20.05 -3.68 6.47
C ASP A 16 -19.27 -3.05 7.64
N LEU A 17 -18.56 -1.96 7.35
CA LEU A 17 -17.74 -1.24 8.33
C LEU A 17 -18.55 -0.67 9.50
N SER A 18 -19.87 -0.48 9.35
CA SER A 18 -20.72 0.08 10.42
C SER A 18 -20.92 -0.90 11.58
N LYS A 19 -20.70 -2.19 11.34
CA LYS A 19 -20.89 -3.27 12.31
C LYS A 19 -19.60 -3.76 12.95
N PHE A 20 -18.47 -3.12 12.63
CA PHE A 20 -17.18 -3.48 13.21
C PHE A 20 -17.19 -3.30 14.73
N GLN A 21 -16.90 -4.38 15.46
CA GLN A 21 -16.79 -4.34 16.92
C GLN A 21 -15.31 -4.31 17.32
N LEU A 22 -14.88 -3.20 17.90
CA LEU A 22 -13.51 -3.02 18.36
C LEU A 22 -13.20 -3.95 19.56
N LYS A 23 -12.12 -4.72 19.44
CA LYS A 23 -11.57 -5.55 20.52
C LYS A 23 -10.33 -4.91 21.14
N ARG A 24 -9.42 -4.38 20.32
CA ARG A 24 -8.15 -3.77 20.77
C ARG A 24 -7.58 -2.78 19.75
N ILE A 25 -6.95 -1.71 20.21
CA ILE A 25 -6.11 -0.86 19.34
C ILE A 25 -4.73 -1.51 19.22
N LEU A 26 -4.33 -1.84 18.00
CA LEU A 26 -3.04 -2.49 17.73
C LEU A 26 -1.90 -1.48 17.68
N THR A 27 -2.09 -0.38 16.94
CA THR A 27 -1.13 0.72 16.81
C THR A 27 -1.84 2.04 16.57
N ASN A 28 -1.36 3.13 17.18
CA ASN A 28 -1.77 4.49 16.88
C ASN A 28 -0.54 5.35 16.52
N ASN A 29 -0.48 5.86 15.29
CA ASN A 29 0.64 6.67 14.79
C ASN A 29 0.20 8.11 14.54
N SER A 30 0.44 8.97 15.51
CA SER A 30 0.12 10.40 15.45
C SER A 30 0.95 11.19 14.43
N VAL A 31 2.09 10.67 13.97
CA VAL A 31 2.94 11.32 12.96
C VAL A 31 2.36 11.07 11.56
N ARG A 32 2.07 9.81 11.23
CA ARG A 32 1.48 9.42 9.95
C ARG A 32 -0.04 9.60 9.87
N LYS A 33 -0.68 9.97 10.99
CA LYS A 33 -2.14 10.12 11.11
C LYS A 33 -2.87 8.83 10.70
N SER A 34 -2.39 7.70 11.23
CA SER A 34 -2.94 6.37 10.96
C SER A 34 -3.17 5.57 12.24
N ILE A 35 -4.19 4.70 12.24
CA ILE A 35 -4.52 3.80 13.37
C ILE A 35 -4.89 2.41 12.85
N SER A 36 -4.43 1.37 13.56
CA SER A 36 -4.72 -0.03 13.28
C SER A 36 -5.52 -0.64 14.41
N LEU A 37 -6.64 -1.26 14.08
CA LEU A 37 -7.66 -1.74 15.01
C LEU A 37 -7.88 -3.24 14.81
N LEU A 38 -7.92 -3.99 15.91
CA LEU A 38 -8.36 -5.38 15.94
C LEU A 38 -9.80 -5.43 16.43
N GLY A 39 -10.64 -6.17 15.73
CA GLY A 39 -12.03 -6.35 16.07
C GLY A 39 -12.64 -7.54 15.35
N THR A 40 -13.96 -7.60 15.31
CA THR A 40 -14.72 -8.65 14.62
C THR A 40 -15.87 -8.05 13.83
N PHE A 41 -16.35 -8.80 12.85
CA PHE A 41 -17.58 -8.49 12.11
C PHE A 41 -18.63 -9.56 12.45
N PRO A 42 -19.59 -9.27 13.35
CA PRO A 42 -20.58 -10.27 13.80
C PRO A 42 -21.34 -10.96 12.66
N ASP A 43 -21.53 -10.25 11.55
CA ASP A 43 -22.26 -10.72 10.37
C ASP A 43 -21.46 -11.69 9.49
N LEU A 44 -20.12 -11.66 9.56
CA LEU A 44 -19.25 -12.51 8.74
C LEU A 44 -18.79 -13.75 9.51
N GLY A 45 -18.70 -13.67 10.84
CA GLY A 45 -18.36 -14.79 11.70
C GLY A 45 -17.65 -14.36 12.98
N THR A 46 -16.99 -15.33 13.62
CA THR A 46 -16.24 -15.12 14.87
C THR A 46 -14.76 -14.81 14.64
N ASP A 47 -14.29 -14.86 13.39
CA ASP A 47 -12.89 -14.63 13.06
C ASP A 47 -12.49 -13.18 13.30
N ASP A 48 -11.24 -13.00 13.74
CA ASP A 48 -10.67 -11.68 13.96
C ASP A 48 -10.52 -10.92 12.63
N ALA A 49 -10.69 -9.60 12.69
CA ALA A 49 -10.54 -8.68 11.57
C ALA A 49 -9.64 -7.51 11.98
N ILE A 50 -8.82 -7.03 11.05
CA ILE A 50 -8.02 -5.82 11.24
C ILE A 50 -8.55 -4.72 10.33
N VAL A 51 -8.82 -3.56 10.90
CA VAL A 51 -9.20 -2.35 10.17
C VAL A 51 -8.12 -1.29 10.38
N VAL A 52 -7.60 -0.75 9.29
CA VAL A 52 -6.59 0.31 9.31
C VAL A 52 -7.18 1.57 8.71
N PHE A 53 -7.14 2.67 9.46
CA PHE A 53 -7.51 3.99 8.98
C PHE A 53 -6.28 4.86 8.77
N GLU A 54 -6.21 5.54 7.63
CA GLU A 54 -5.12 6.45 7.27
C GLU A 54 -5.70 7.73 6.63
N LYS A 55 -5.23 8.90 7.08
CA LYS A 55 -5.61 10.18 6.45
C LYS A 55 -5.01 10.27 5.05
N ASN A 56 -5.79 10.79 4.11
CA ASN A 56 -5.32 11.05 2.77
C ASN A 56 -4.30 12.21 2.76
N ALA A 57 -3.33 12.14 1.86
CA ALA A 57 -2.43 13.25 1.59
C ALA A 57 -3.17 14.39 0.87
N TYR A 58 -2.71 15.62 1.07
CA TYR A 58 -3.18 16.77 0.30
C TYR A 58 -2.75 16.64 -1.17
N ARG A 59 -3.60 17.09 -2.08
CA ARG A 59 -3.23 17.27 -3.49
C ARG A 59 -3.12 18.75 -3.79
N GLU A 60 -2.09 19.13 -4.54
CA GLU A 60 -1.91 20.52 -4.98
C GLU A 60 -3.17 21.06 -5.68
N SER A 61 -3.83 20.20 -6.45
CA SER A 61 -5.03 20.58 -7.17
C SER A 61 -6.26 20.83 -6.29
N ASP A 62 -6.25 20.32 -5.06
CA ASP A 62 -7.36 20.51 -4.12
C ASP A 62 -7.17 21.80 -3.31
N VAL A 63 -5.94 22.35 -3.27
CA VAL A 63 -5.61 23.63 -2.60
C VAL A 63 -5.47 24.80 -3.58
N ALA A 64 -5.42 24.54 -4.89
CA ALA A 64 -5.37 25.57 -5.90
C ALA A 64 -6.61 26.49 -5.84
N THR A 65 -6.39 27.81 -5.86
CA THR A 65 -7.44 28.84 -5.80
C THR A 65 -7.79 29.43 -7.16
N ALA A 66 -6.90 29.31 -8.15
CA ALA A 66 -7.15 29.73 -9.52
C ALA A 66 -7.81 28.61 -10.32
N SER A 67 -8.99 28.87 -10.90
CA SER A 67 -9.72 27.92 -11.75
C SER A 67 -9.95 28.51 -13.14
N SER A 68 -9.54 27.79 -14.19
CA SER A 68 -10.05 27.95 -15.55
C SER A 68 -11.52 27.53 -15.59
N GLU A 69 -12.38 28.35 -16.19
CA GLU A 69 -13.86 28.31 -16.06
C GLU A 69 -14.56 27.06 -16.62
N GLU A 70 -13.84 26.12 -17.25
CA GLU A 70 -14.44 25.05 -18.08
C GLU A 70 -14.34 23.62 -17.52
N SER A 71 -13.96 23.44 -16.25
CA SER A 71 -13.82 22.09 -15.65
C SER A 71 -14.93 21.78 -14.63
N PRO A 72 -15.38 20.52 -14.50
CA PRO A 72 -16.38 20.14 -13.50
C PRO A 72 -15.91 20.50 -12.08
N LYS A 73 -16.85 20.86 -11.20
CA LYS A 73 -16.63 21.30 -9.80
C LYS A 73 -15.66 20.36 -9.06
N LYS A 74 -14.38 20.73 -9.07
CA LYS A 74 -13.33 20.01 -8.35
C LYS A 74 -13.42 20.34 -6.87
N PRO A 75 -13.23 19.38 -5.95
CA PRO A 75 -13.21 19.69 -4.52
C PRO A 75 -12.02 20.61 -4.22
N SER A 76 -12.29 21.72 -3.53
CA SER A 76 -11.28 22.68 -3.08
C SER A 76 -11.38 22.91 -1.58
N TYR A 77 -10.25 23.17 -0.93
CA TYR A 77 -10.20 23.55 0.49
C TYR A 77 -10.72 24.98 0.73
N PHE A 78 -10.51 25.89 -0.23
CA PHE A 78 -10.85 27.31 -0.08
C PHE A 78 -12.21 27.62 -0.71
N THR A 79 -13.26 27.05 -0.15
CA THR A 79 -14.65 27.32 -0.55
C THR A 79 -15.41 28.08 0.52
N ALA A 80 -16.56 28.66 0.16
CA ALA A 80 -17.44 29.33 1.12
C ALA A 80 -17.96 28.41 2.24
N ASP A 81 -17.93 27.09 2.02
CA ASP A 81 -18.36 26.07 2.98
C ASP A 81 -17.28 25.70 4.02
N LEU A 82 -16.06 26.25 3.89
CA LEU A 82 -14.97 26.00 4.83
C LEU A 82 -15.32 26.58 6.21
N LYS A 83 -15.44 25.71 7.20
CA LYS A 83 -15.61 26.15 8.60
C LYS A 83 -14.24 26.34 9.23
N VAL A 84 -14.03 27.52 9.81
CA VAL A 84 -12.78 27.91 10.44
C VAL A 84 -13.06 28.35 11.87
N ASP A 85 -12.38 27.74 12.82
CA ASP A 85 -12.34 28.18 14.20
C ASP A 85 -10.92 28.67 14.53
N THR A 86 -10.82 29.79 15.23
CA THR A 86 -9.53 30.43 15.50
C THR A 86 -9.04 30.01 16.88
N GLU A 87 -7.92 29.29 16.93
CA GLU A 87 -7.31 28.92 18.21
C GLU A 87 -6.47 30.07 18.78
N PHE A 88 -5.66 30.70 17.93
CA PHE A 88 -4.70 31.71 18.37
C PHE A 88 -4.21 32.55 17.18
N ILE A 89 -3.99 33.84 17.42
CA ILE A 89 -3.32 34.74 16.48
C ILE A 89 -2.29 35.56 17.24
N ASN A 90 -1.04 35.56 16.77
CA ASN A 90 0.02 36.45 17.24
C ASN A 90 0.78 37.03 16.06
N ASN A 91 0.58 38.33 15.85
CA ASN A 91 1.17 39.09 14.77
C ASN A 91 0.90 38.41 13.41
N ILE A 92 1.92 37.80 12.79
CA ILE A 92 1.83 37.13 11.49
C ILE A 92 1.50 35.62 11.58
N TYR A 93 1.41 35.06 12.79
CA TYR A 93 1.15 33.64 13.00
C TYR A 93 -0.27 33.41 13.50
N GLY A 94 -1.08 32.68 12.74
CA GLY A 94 -2.41 32.23 13.14
C GLY A 94 -2.49 30.70 13.18
N SER A 95 -3.07 30.14 14.24
CA SER A 95 -3.49 28.74 14.34
C SER A 95 -5.00 28.67 14.21
N PHE A 96 -5.47 27.82 13.31
CA PHE A 96 -6.89 27.64 13.02
C PHE A 96 -7.24 26.15 12.98
N GLN A 97 -8.39 25.81 13.52
CA GLN A 97 -9.01 24.51 13.32
C GLN A 97 -9.97 24.61 12.12
N VAL A 98 -9.70 23.85 11.07
CA VAL A 98 -10.46 23.89 9.82
C VAL A 98 -11.23 22.60 9.57
N VAL A 99 -12.47 22.73 9.08
CA VAL A 99 -13.29 21.59 8.63
C VAL A 99 -13.66 21.82 7.16
N PRO A 100 -12.97 21.14 6.22
CA PRO A 100 -13.23 21.28 4.80
C PRO A 100 -14.49 20.52 4.37
N THR A 101 -14.84 20.63 3.08
CA THR A 101 -15.98 19.92 2.50
C THR A 101 -15.84 18.40 2.64
N ARG A 102 -16.99 17.70 2.71
CA ARG A 102 -17.07 16.25 3.01
C ARG A 102 -16.16 15.39 2.14
N ASN A 103 -15.99 15.76 0.87
CA ASN A 103 -15.20 14.99 -0.10
C ASN A 103 -13.71 14.93 0.28
N LEU A 104 -13.20 16.00 0.89
CA LEU A 104 -11.80 16.13 1.33
C LEU A 104 -11.56 15.51 2.72
N CYS A 105 -12.63 15.29 3.49
CA CYS A 105 -12.57 14.64 4.80
C CYS A 105 -12.51 13.10 4.74
N SER A 106 -12.42 12.52 3.53
CA SER A 106 -12.35 11.07 3.36
C SER A 106 -11.09 10.47 4.01
N VAL A 107 -11.24 9.25 4.53
CA VAL A 107 -10.17 8.48 5.20
C VAL A 107 -10.01 7.18 4.44
N LYS A 108 -8.77 6.80 4.13
CA LYS A 108 -8.46 5.51 3.52
C LYS A 108 -8.68 4.42 4.57
N SER A 109 -9.48 3.41 4.24
CA SER A 109 -9.76 2.26 5.09
C SER A 109 -9.30 0.98 4.42
N THR A 110 -8.48 0.19 5.10
CA THR A 110 -8.05 -1.14 4.65
C THR A 110 -8.56 -2.19 5.62
N VAL A 111 -9.22 -3.22 5.12
CA VAL A 111 -9.75 -4.34 5.93
C VAL A 111 -8.96 -5.60 5.62
N ILE A 112 -8.60 -6.34 6.65
CA ILE A 112 -7.95 -7.65 6.56
C ILE A 112 -8.84 -8.64 7.31
N TYR A 113 -9.42 -9.59 6.58
CA TYR A 113 -10.30 -10.61 7.12
C TYR A 113 -10.26 -11.89 6.26
N PRO A 114 -10.19 -13.08 6.86
CA PRO A 114 -9.93 -13.33 8.29
C PRO A 114 -8.47 -12.96 8.66
N ALA A 115 -8.29 -12.32 9.81
CA ALA A 115 -6.97 -11.93 10.31
C ALA A 115 -6.38 -13.07 11.16
N THR A 116 -5.21 -13.57 10.75
CA THR A 116 -4.44 -14.57 11.52
C THR A 116 -3.66 -13.89 12.65
N GLU A 117 -3.21 -14.66 13.65
CA GLU A 117 -2.37 -14.13 14.75
C GLU A 117 -1.12 -13.39 14.22
N LYS A 118 -0.52 -13.89 13.14
CA LYS A 118 0.61 -13.24 12.47
C LYS A 118 0.25 -11.85 11.90
N HIS A 119 -0.98 -11.67 11.40
CA HIS A 119 -1.45 -10.34 11.00
C HIS A 119 -1.58 -9.43 12.23
N ILE A 120 -2.11 -9.95 13.33
CA ILE A 120 -2.27 -9.19 14.58
C ILE A 120 -0.91 -8.71 15.09
N GLU A 121 0.09 -9.59 15.16
CA GLU A 121 1.46 -9.26 15.56
C GLU A 121 2.06 -8.18 14.65
N LYS A 122 1.91 -8.32 13.33
CA LYS A 122 2.44 -7.36 12.33
C LYS A 122 1.90 -5.94 12.51
N TYR A 123 0.62 -5.79 12.88
CA TYR A 123 -0.03 -4.49 13.06
C TYR A 123 0.01 -3.99 14.50
N SER A 124 0.45 -4.81 15.45
CA SER A 124 0.64 -4.43 16.85
C SER A 124 1.89 -3.57 17.05
N VAL A 125 1.88 -2.70 18.06
CA VAL A 125 3.11 -2.00 18.48
C VAL A 125 4.10 -3.04 18.99
N SER A 126 5.14 -3.30 18.21
CA SER A 126 6.29 -4.08 18.64
C SER A 126 7.42 -3.14 19.05
N GLN A 127 8.02 -3.39 20.21
CA GLN A 127 9.32 -2.81 20.54
C GLN A 127 10.34 -3.31 19.52
N LYS A 128 11.05 -2.38 18.88
CA LYS A 128 12.04 -2.71 17.86
C LYS A 128 13.41 -2.71 18.48
N TYR A 129 14.16 -3.79 18.26
CA TYR A 129 15.53 -3.94 18.68
C TYR A 129 16.43 -3.98 17.45
N LEU A 130 17.59 -3.34 17.53
CA LEU A 130 18.60 -3.43 16.48
C LEU A 130 19.43 -4.69 16.71
N ILE A 131 19.46 -5.58 15.73
CA ILE A 131 20.21 -6.84 15.79
C ILE A 131 21.22 -6.87 14.63
N ARG A 132 22.45 -7.27 14.92
CA ARG A 132 23.49 -7.49 13.89
C ARG A 132 23.58 -8.97 13.55
N GLU A 133 22.87 -9.39 12.51
CA GLU A 133 22.86 -10.78 12.05
C GLU A 133 24.14 -11.14 11.26
N THR A 134 24.88 -12.16 11.72
CA THR A 134 26.00 -12.76 10.99
C THR A 134 25.53 -13.82 10.00
N PRO A 135 26.32 -14.18 8.97
CA PRO A 135 25.96 -15.25 8.04
C PRO A 135 25.66 -16.59 8.72
N ASP A 136 26.40 -16.91 9.79
CA ASP A 136 26.19 -18.12 10.59
C ASP A 136 24.83 -18.09 11.34
N LEU A 137 24.46 -16.95 11.95
CA LEU A 137 23.16 -16.79 12.58
C LEU A 137 22.01 -16.88 11.57
N TYR A 138 22.20 -16.34 10.36
CA TYR A 138 21.22 -16.47 9.29
C TYR A 138 20.96 -17.94 8.95
N GLN A 139 22.01 -18.75 8.78
CA GLN A 139 21.85 -20.17 8.43
C GLN A 139 21.25 -21.01 9.56
N ARG A 140 21.66 -20.76 10.81
CA ARG A 140 21.25 -21.58 11.96
C ARG A 140 19.90 -21.20 12.56
N ILE A 141 19.51 -19.92 12.48
CA ILE A 141 18.33 -19.40 13.18
C ILE A 141 17.31 -18.83 12.20
N THR A 142 17.71 -17.83 11.41
CA THR A 142 16.77 -17.06 10.59
C THR A 142 16.19 -17.85 9.42
N LEU A 143 17.02 -18.59 8.68
CA LEU A 143 16.60 -19.37 7.52
C LEU A 143 15.64 -20.52 7.90
N PRO A 144 15.90 -21.31 8.95
CA PRO A 144 14.93 -22.30 9.45
C PRO A 144 13.60 -21.67 9.87
N TYR A 145 13.65 -20.53 10.57
CA TYR A 145 12.43 -19.81 10.97
C TYR A 145 11.66 -19.25 9.78
N LEU A 146 12.35 -18.68 8.78
CA LEU A 146 11.72 -18.14 7.57
C LEU A 146 11.03 -19.24 6.77
N THR A 147 11.63 -20.42 6.70
CA THR A 147 11.07 -21.58 5.98
C THR A 147 9.85 -22.16 6.71
N SER A 148 9.83 -22.14 8.04
CA SER A 148 8.69 -22.66 8.82
C SER A 148 7.54 -21.66 8.97
N SER A 149 7.82 -20.36 8.92
CA SER A 149 6.85 -19.30 9.23
C SER A 149 6.45 -18.41 8.03
N GLN A 150 6.74 -18.84 6.80
CA GLN A 150 6.49 -18.07 5.58
C GLN A 150 5.00 -17.71 5.40
N PHE A 151 4.72 -16.45 5.02
CA PHE A 151 3.39 -16.05 4.55
C PHE A 151 3.14 -16.59 3.15
N SER A 152 1.87 -16.79 2.79
CA SER A 152 1.52 -17.19 1.43
C SER A 152 2.01 -16.13 0.42
N LEU A 153 2.80 -16.58 -0.55
CA LEU A 153 3.25 -15.79 -1.70
C LEU A 153 2.29 -15.92 -2.89
N GLU A 154 1.11 -16.50 -2.69
CA GLU A 154 0.13 -16.71 -3.75
C GLU A 154 -0.27 -15.41 -4.46
N TRP A 155 -0.38 -14.29 -3.72
CA TRP A 155 -0.62 -12.99 -4.32
C TRP A 155 0.49 -12.55 -5.29
N VAL A 156 1.76 -12.88 -4.99
CA VAL A 156 2.91 -12.59 -5.88
C VAL A 156 2.78 -13.42 -7.16
N TYR A 157 2.47 -14.71 -7.02
CA TYR A 157 2.32 -15.61 -8.16
C TYR A 157 1.11 -15.25 -9.01
N ASN A 158 0.01 -14.79 -8.42
CA ASN A 158 -1.16 -14.33 -9.16
C ASN A 158 -0.84 -13.11 -10.05
N ILE A 159 0.06 -12.22 -9.62
CA ILE A 159 0.53 -11.10 -10.44
C ILE A 159 1.45 -11.60 -11.56
N LEU A 160 2.42 -12.45 -11.22
CA LEU A 160 3.38 -13.01 -12.20
C LEU A 160 2.72 -13.90 -13.27
N GLU A 161 1.58 -14.50 -12.96
CA GLU A 161 0.80 -15.37 -13.85
C GLU A 161 -0.39 -14.62 -14.51
N HIS A 162 -0.46 -13.29 -14.37
CA HIS A 162 -1.51 -12.43 -14.93
C HIS A 162 -2.94 -12.84 -14.55
N LYS A 163 -3.11 -13.43 -13.36
CA LYS A 163 -4.43 -13.80 -12.81
C LYS A 163 -5.11 -12.61 -12.12
N GLN A 164 -4.33 -11.69 -11.57
CA GLN A 164 -4.81 -10.50 -10.85
C GLN A 164 -3.92 -9.28 -11.15
N GLU A 165 -4.48 -8.08 -10.99
CA GLU A 165 -3.80 -6.77 -11.14
C GLU A 165 -3.11 -6.53 -12.48
N THR A 166 -3.53 -7.22 -13.54
CA THR A 166 -2.89 -7.14 -14.86
C THR A 166 -3.03 -5.75 -15.48
N GLU A 167 -4.14 -5.07 -15.23
CA GLU A 167 -4.38 -3.69 -15.67
C GLU A 167 -3.50 -2.64 -14.96
N ARG A 168 -2.89 -2.99 -13.82
CA ARG A 168 -2.04 -2.08 -13.04
C ARG A 168 -0.57 -2.16 -13.42
N ILE A 169 -0.20 -3.08 -14.31
CA ILE A 169 1.20 -3.28 -14.72
C ILE A 169 1.67 -2.06 -15.53
N VAL A 170 2.75 -1.44 -15.06
CA VAL A 170 3.40 -0.26 -15.64
C VAL A 170 4.45 -0.69 -16.67
N TYR A 171 5.17 -1.77 -16.35
CA TYR A 171 6.19 -2.36 -17.21
C TYR A 171 6.34 -3.84 -16.90
N GLU A 172 6.65 -4.63 -17.92
CA GLU A 172 6.96 -6.05 -17.78
C GLU A 172 8.06 -6.45 -18.77
N ASP A 173 9.08 -7.10 -18.24
CA ASP A 173 10.04 -7.89 -19.00
C ASP A 173 9.77 -9.37 -18.71
N LYS A 174 9.40 -10.12 -19.75
CA LYS A 174 8.95 -11.51 -19.67
C LYS A 174 10.07 -12.53 -19.54
N ASP A 175 11.34 -12.12 -19.54
CA ASP A 175 12.44 -13.07 -19.39
C ASP A 175 12.37 -13.80 -18.04
N PRO A 176 12.38 -15.15 -18.01
CA PRO A 176 12.22 -15.91 -16.76
C PRO A 176 13.42 -15.78 -15.80
N LYS A 177 14.57 -15.30 -16.25
CA LYS A 177 15.81 -15.19 -15.45
C LYS A 177 16.15 -13.75 -15.08
N THR A 178 15.98 -12.81 -16.00
CA THR A 178 16.34 -11.39 -15.84
C THR A 178 15.15 -10.45 -15.86
N GLY A 179 13.95 -10.97 -16.16
CA GLY A 179 12.73 -10.18 -16.26
C GLY A 179 12.03 -9.95 -14.92
N PHE A 180 11.13 -8.97 -14.93
CA PHE A 180 10.35 -8.54 -13.78
C PHE A 180 9.10 -7.76 -14.22
N ILE A 181 8.13 -7.69 -13.32
CA ILE A 181 6.94 -6.84 -13.43
C ILE A 181 7.11 -5.63 -12.52
N LEU A 182 6.77 -4.44 -13.02
CA LEU A 182 6.68 -3.20 -12.26
C LEU A 182 5.23 -2.75 -12.17
N LEU A 183 4.72 -2.51 -10.96
CA LEU A 183 3.35 -2.09 -10.73
C LEU A 183 3.23 -1.14 -9.52
N PRO A 184 2.16 -0.33 -9.42
CA PRO A 184 1.84 0.46 -8.22
C PRO A 184 1.66 -0.40 -6.97
N ASP A 185 2.37 -0.06 -5.89
CA ASP A 185 2.18 -0.71 -4.59
C ASP A 185 0.81 -0.32 -3.99
N LEU A 186 0.23 -1.19 -3.16
CA LEU A 186 -1.06 -0.96 -2.48
C LEU A 186 -1.11 0.34 -1.65
N LYS A 187 0.05 0.83 -1.21
CA LYS A 187 0.14 2.06 -0.42
C LYS A 187 -0.09 3.32 -1.27
N TRP A 188 0.20 3.28 -2.57
CA TRP A 188 0.04 4.44 -3.44
C TRP A 188 -1.37 4.50 -4.03
N ASP A 189 -1.97 5.70 -4.01
CA ASP A 189 -3.35 5.94 -4.49
C ASP A 189 -3.42 6.24 -6.00
N GLY A 190 -2.27 6.28 -6.68
CA GLY A 190 -2.15 6.54 -8.11
C GLY A 190 -2.45 8.00 -8.50
N ARG A 191 -2.60 8.91 -7.54
CA ARG A 191 -3.06 10.29 -7.83
C ARG A 191 -1.94 11.31 -7.84
N ASN A 192 -1.06 11.27 -6.84
CA ASN A 192 0.06 12.22 -6.74
C ASN A 192 1.38 11.54 -7.08
N VAL A 193 2.11 12.12 -8.04
CA VAL A 193 3.43 11.64 -8.45
C VAL A 193 4.48 11.82 -7.34
N GLU A 194 4.31 12.80 -6.47
CA GLU A 194 5.20 13.06 -5.32
C GLU A 194 5.25 11.90 -4.32
N THR A 195 4.15 11.13 -4.22
CA THR A 195 4.05 9.95 -3.35
C THR A 195 4.22 8.65 -4.14
N LEU A 196 4.77 8.72 -5.37
CA LEU A 196 4.96 7.55 -6.24
C LEU A 196 5.63 6.41 -5.48
N TYR A 197 4.95 5.27 -5.48
CA TYR A 197 5.46 4.05 -4.88
C TYR A 197 5.11 2.86 -5.76
N LEU A 198 6.15 2.29 -6.38
CA LEU A 198 6.05 1.15 -7.29
C LEU A 198 6.79 -0.04 -6.68
N LEU A 199 6.29 -1.22 -6.99
CA LEU A 199 6.85 -2.51 -6.60
C LEU A 199 7.36 -3.23 -7.84
N GLY A 200 8.62 -3.68 -7.78
CA GLY A 200 9.22 -4.56 -8.79
C GLY A 200 9.22 -6.01 -8.30
N ILE A 201 8.65 -6.93 -9.07
CA ILE A 201 8.58 -8.36 -8.77
C ILE A 201 9.30 -9.14 -9.88
N VAL A 202 10.40 -9.82 -9.53
CA VAL A 202 11.19 -10.60 -10.49
C VAL A 202 10.48 -11.92 -10.85
N HIS A 203 10.61 -12.37 -12.10
CA HIS A 203 10.06 -13.68 -12.50
C HIS A 203 10.85 -14.86 -11.93
N LYS A 204 12.16 -14.65 -11.71
CA LYS A 204 13.05 -15.69 -11.18
C LYS A 204 12.58 -16.11 -9.79
N ARG A 205 12.15 -17.37 -9.68
CA ARG A 205 11.77 -17.98 -8.40
C ARG A 205 13.03 -18.29 -7.57
N ASP A 206 12.86 -18.52 -6.28
CA ASP A 206 13.90 -18.92 -5.30
C ASP A 206 14.82 -17.84 -4.73
N ILE A 207 14.66 -16.57 -5.10
CA ILE A 207 15.31 -15.45 -4.38
C ILE A 207 14.42 -15.04 -3.20
N LYS A 208 14.80 -15.41 -1.98
CA LYS A 208 14.02 -15.12 -0.75
C LYS A 208 14.37 -13.75 -0.18
N SER A 209 15.64 -13.37 -0.25
CA SER A 209 16.13 -12.11 0.33
C SER A 209 17.49 -11.69 -0.25
N LEU A 210 18.04 -10.57 0.24
CA LEU A 210 19.40 -10.11 -0.07
C LEU A 210 20.48 -11.18 0.18
N ARG A 211 20.26 -12.14 1.09
CA ARG A 211 21.22 -13.21 1.40
C ARG A 211 21.41 -14.22 0.25
N ASP A 212 20.45 -14.32 -0.67
CA ASP A 212 20.53 -15.24 -1.82
C ASP A 212 21.22 -14.58 -3.03
N LEU A 213 21.41 -13.26 -3.01
CA LEU A 213 22.04 -12.53 -4.11
C LEU A 213 23.52 -12.87 -4.24
N ASN A 214 23.97 -12.99 -5.49
CA ASN A 214 25.34 -13.36 -5.85
C ASN A 214 25.64 -12.82 -7.26
N GLY A 215 26.85 -13.08 -7.77
CA GLY A 215 27.29 -12.58 -9.08
C GLY A 215 26.40 -12.96 -10.26
N SER A 216 25.72 -14.11 -10.22
CA SER A 216 24.81 -14.54 -11.31
C SER A 216 23.54 -13.68 -11.42
N HIS A 217 23.22 -12.90 -10.38
CA HIS A 217 22.04 -12.05 -10.33
C HIS A 217 22.32 -10.61 -10.82
N LEU A 218 23.57 -10.29 -11.19
CA LEU A 218 23.94 -8.92 -11.58
C LEU A 218 23.14 -8.41 -12.78
N ASP A 219 22.91 -9.24 -13.78
CA ASP A 219 22.20 -8.82 -14.99
C ASP A 219 20.71 -8.58 -14.70
N LEU A 220 20.08 -9.43 -13.88
CA LEU A 220 18.74 -9.20 -13.34
C LEU A 220 18.65 -7.86 -12.59
N LEU A 221 19.57 -7.61 -11.65
CA LEU A 221 19.54 -6.38 -10.83
C LEU A 221 19.80 -5.12 -11.66
N ARG A 222 20.69 -5.19 -12.66
CA ARG A 222 20.95 -4.11 -13.61
C ARG A 222 19.73 -3.83 -14.47
N ASN A 223 19.08 -4.89 -14.97
CA ASN A 223 17.86 -4.79 -15.76
C ASN A 223 16.73 -4.12 -14.95
N VAL A 224 16.45 -4.65 -13.75
CA VAL A 224 15.46 -4.07 -12.83
C VAL A 224 15.73 -2.58 -12.60
N ARG A 225 16.98 -2.21 -12.30
CA ARG A 225 17.34 -0.81 -12.06
C ARG A 225 17.15 0.08 -13.28
N GLN A 226 17.63 -0.35 -14.45
CA GLN A 226 17.65 0.47 -15.65
C GLN A 226 16.25 0.56 -16.29
N ALA A 227 15.61 -0.59 -16.53
CA ALA A 227 14.29 -0.65 -17.12
C ALA A 227 13.23 0.05 -16.23
N SER A 228 13.33 -0.04 -14.90
CA SER A 228 12.44 0.71 -14.01
C SER A 228 12.61 2.22 -14.17
N LYS A 229 13.85 2.72 -14.23
CA LYS A 229 14.12 4.15 -14.43
C LYS A 229 13.53 4.65 -15.75
N ASP A 230 13.72 3.88 -16.81
CA ASP A 230 13.27 4.24 -18.15
C ASP A 230 11.73 4.20 -18.23
N ALA A 231 11.10 3.17 -17.66
CA ALA A 231 9.64 3.06 -17.58
C ALA A 231 9.02 4.20 -16.77
N ILE A 232 9.58 4.51 -15.59
CA ILE A 232 9.10 5.58 -14.71
C ILE A 232 9.27 6.95 -15.37
N SER A 233 10.44 7.20 -15.99
CA SER A 233 10.69 8.47 -16.69
C SER A 233 9.74 8.64 -17.87
N LYS A 234 9.43 7.58 -18.60
CA LYS A 234 8.52 7.62 -19.75
C LYS A 234 7.06 7.83 -19.35
N LEU A 235 6.61 7.21 -18.26
CA LEU A 235 5.20 7.25 -17.86
C LEU A 235 4.85 8.43 -16.93
N TYR A 236 5.76 8.79 -16.04
CA TYR A 236 5.52 9.81 -15.01
C TYR A 236 6.35 11.08 -15.20
N GLY A 237 7.27 11.13 -16.16
CA GLY A 237 8.11 12.30 -16.42
C GLY A 237 9.12 12.63 -15.31
N ILE A 238 9.36 11.70 -14.38
CA ILE A 238 10.27 11.91 -13.24
C ILE A 238 11.71 11.66 -13.67
N ASN A 239 12.63 12.54 -13.25
CA ASN A 239 14.05 12.32 -13.48
C ASN A 239 14.55 11.09 -12.70
N PRO A 240 15.29 10.16 -13.31
CA PRO A 240 15.85 9.00 -12.62
C PRO A 240 16.67 9.29 -11.35
N ASN A 241 17.22 10.50 -11.21
CA ASN A 241 17.98 10.94 -10.04
C ASN A 241 17.11 11.34 -8.84
N GLN A 242 15.80 11.52 -9.05
CA GLN A 242 14.83 11.79 -7.98
C GLN A 242 14.27 10.48 -7.39
N LEU A 243 14.60 9.33 -7.97
CA LEU A 243 14.11 8.03 -7.54
C LEU A 243 15.01 7.42 -6.48
N ARG A 244 14.41 7.02 -5.36
CA ARG A 244 15.04 6.12 -4.40
C ARG A 244 14.62 4.69 -4.70
N ILE A 245 15.53 3.91 -5.28
CA ILE A 245 15.35 2.47 -5.54
C ILE A 245 16.05 1.71 -4.41
N THR A 246 15.30 0.87 -3.71
CA THR A 246 15.75 0.09 -2.55
C THR A 246 15.55 -1.38 -2.78
#